data_AF-A0A165IGM4-F1
#
_entry.id   AF-A0A165IGM4-F1
#
_cell.length_a   1.000
_cell.length_b   1.000
_cell.length_c   1.000
_cell.angle_alpha   90.00
_cell.angle_beta   90.00
_cell.angle_gamma   90.00
#
_symmetry.space_group_name_H-M   'P 1'
#
loop_
_entity.id
_entity.type
_entity.pdbx_description
1 polymer ?
#
loop_
_entity_poly.entity_id
_entity_poly.type
_entity_poly.pdbx_seq_one_letter_code
_entity_poly.pdbx_strand_id
1 'polypeptide(L)'
;MLAEPEPEPEPPEYARVFQPMVETLRSRLQQGSEYILYTQLASQLASEVPWIYKEIGHSSFKKYVLLAHEAEIIQYEDENKLLPKRMVGLHPRLR
;
A
#
# COMPACT_ATOMS: atom_id res chain seq x y z
N MET A 1 -38.13 2.11 -12.17
CA MET A 1 -36.70 2.28 -12.52
C MET A 1 -35.94 1.42 -11.54
N LEU A 2 -35.48 0.25 -11.97
CA LEU A 2 -34.63 -0.62 -11.15
C LEU A 2 -33.29 0.12 -11.04
N ALA A 3 -32.83 0.36 -9.81
CA ALA A 3 -31.47 0.84 -9.60
C ALA A 3 -30.52 -0.17 -10.26
N GLU A 4 -29.78 0.30 -11.26
CA GLU A 4 -28.65 -0.44 -11.80
C GLU A 4 -27.72 -0.74 -10.62
N PRO A 5 -27.28 -1.99 -10.40
CA PRO A 5 -26.29 -2.25 -9.38
C PRO A 5 -25.07 -1.38 -9.72
N GLU A 6 -24.75 -0.43 -8.85
CA GLU A 6 -23.49 0.32 -8.95
C GLU A 6 -22.40 -0.73 -9.13
N PRO A 7 -21.50 -0.59 -10.13
CA PRO A 7 -20.41 -1.55 -10.27
C PRO A 7 -19.64 -1.52 -8.94
N GLU A 8 -19.81 -2.55 -8.12
CA GLU A 8 -18.88 -2.83 -7.04
C GLU A 8 -17.51 -2.76 -7.70
N PRO A 9 -16.61 -1.85 -7.27
CA PRO A 9 -15.35 -1.69 -7.95
C PRO A 9 -14.65 -3.05 -7.88
N GLU A 10 -14.63 -3.76 -9.02
CA GLU A 10 -13.83 -4.96 -9.16
C GLU A 10 -12.44 -4.56 -8.65
N PRO A 11 -11.88 -5.29 -7.67
CA PRO A 11 -10.64 -4.88 -7.04
C PRO A 11 -9.67 -4.60 -8.18
N PRO A 12 -9.27 -3.33 -8.38
CA PRO A 12 -8.72 -2.92 -9.65
C PRO A 12 -7.51 -3.80 -9.94
N GLU A 13 -7.15 -4.04 -11.20
CA GLU A 13 -5.96 -4.87 -11.55
C GLU A 13 -4.70 -4.50 -10.75
N TYR A 14 -4.65 -3.27 -10.23
CA TYR A 14 -3.70 -2.78 -9.25
C TYR A 14 -3.58 -3.61 -7.95
N ALA A 15 -4.61 -4.34 -7.53
CA ALA A 15 -4.58 -5.23 -6.38
C ALA A 15 -3.47 -6.28 -6.49
N ARG A 16 -3.16 -6.75 -7.71
CA ARG A 16 -2.08 -7.70 -7.95
C ARG A 16 -0.70 -7.05 -7.82
N VAL A 17 -0.51 -5.83 -8.33
CA VAL A 17 0.79 -5.15 -8.19
C VAL A 17 1.05 -4.75 -6.74
N PHE A 18 0.02 -4.46 -5.95
CA PHE A 18 0.14 -4.11 -4.53
C PHE A 18 0.17 -5.32 -3.58
N GLN A 19 -0.11 -6.52 -4.09
CA GLN A 19 -0.17 -7.74 -3.29
C GLN A 19 1.05 -7.96 -2.37
N PRO A 20 2.31 -7.88 -2.82
CA PRO A 20 3.46 -8.09 -1.92
C PRO A 20 3.56 -7.03 -0.81
N MET A 21 3.09 -5.80 -1.05
CA MET A 21 2.99 -4.79 -0.01
C MET A 21 1.91 -5.16 1.00
N VAL A 22 0.75 -5.61 0.54
CA VAL A 22 -0.36 -6.08 1.40
C VAL A 22 0.10 -7.26 2.26
N GLU A 23 0.76 -8.26 1.67
CA GLU A 23 1.27 -9.43 2.40
C GLU A 23 2.29 -9.04 3.46
N THR A 24 3.20 -8.12 3.13
CA THR A 24 4.17 -7.56 4.09
C THR A 24 3.48 -6.89 5.26
N LEU A 25 2.52 -6.01 5.00
CA LEU A 25 1.80 -5.26 6.03
C LEU A 25 0.90 -6.18 6.87
N ARG A 26 0.26 -7.16 6.23
CA ARG A 26 -0.59 -8.15 6.92
C ARG A 26 0.22 -9.06 7.82
N SER A 27 1.40 -9.49 7.38
CA SER A 27 2.34 -10.25 8.21
C SER A 27 2.75 -9.47 9.46
N ARG A 28 3.04 -8.17 9.31
CA ARG A 28 3.33 -7.30 10.46
C ARG A 28 2.16 -7.08 11.40
N LEU A 29 0.95 -6.94 10.85
CA LEU A 29 -0.26 -6.82 11.63
C LEU A 29 -0.44 -8.05 12.54
N GLN A 30 -0.20 -9.25 12.00
CA GLN A 30 -0.22 -10.51 12.77
C GLN A 30 0.88 -10.58 13.84
N GLN A 31 2.01 -9.89 13.63
CA GLN A 31 3.09 -9.75 14.63
C GLN A 31 2.84 -8.63 15.65
N GLY A 32 1.66 -7.98 15.62
CA GLY A 32 1.29 -6.90 16.54
C GLY A 32 1.85 -5.53 16.17
N SER A 33 2.40 -5.38 14.95
CA SER A 33 2.89 -4.10 14.42
C SER A 33 1.95 -3.61 13.31
N GLU A 34 1.09 -2.66 13.64
CA GLU A 34 0.14 -2.08 12.67
C GLU A 34 0.81 -1.23 11.58
N TYR A 35 2.03 -0.77 11.83
CA TYR A 35 2.75 0.15 10.96
C TYR A 35 4.21 -0.28 10.74
N ILE A 36 4.72 0.04 9.56
CA ILE A 36 6.13 -0.10 9.16
C ILE A 36 6.71 1.26 8.79
N LEU A 37 8.00 1.45 9.03
CA LEU A 37 8.71 2.62 8.53
C LEU A 37 8.73 2.62 7.00
N TYR A 38 8.46 3.76 6.39
CA TYR A 38 8.48 3.96 4.95
C TYR A 38 9.79 3.48 4.30
N THR A 39 10.94 3.79 4.92
CA THR A 39 12.26 3.33 4.44
C THR A 39 12.43 1.82 4.56
N GLN A 40 11.89 1.22 5.61
CA GLN A 40 11.96 -0.22 5.82
C GLN A 40 11.07 -0.96 4.81
N LEU A 41 9.86 -0.44 4.53
CA LEU A 41 8.96 -0.96 3.50
C LEU A 41 9.60 -0.84 2.11
N ALA A 42 10.24 0.29 1.81
CA ALA A 42 10.96 0.50 0.55
C ALA A 42 12.06 -0.54 0.35
N SER A 43 12.91 -0.74 1.37
CA SER A 43 14.00 -1.73 1.33
C SER A 43 13.48 -3.15 1.21
N GLN A 44 12.42 -3.48 1.93
CA GLN A 44 11.83 -4.81 1.91
C GLN A 44 11.22 -5.13 0.53
N LEU A 45 10.40 -4.23 -0.02
CA LEU A 45 9.82 -4.41 -1.35
C LEU A 45 10.87 -4.42 -2.47
N ALA A 46 11.92 -3.60 -2.34
CA ALA A 46 13.04 -3.65 -3.29
C ALA A 46 13.80 -4.98 -3.23
N SER A 47 13.84 -5.64 -2.07
CA SER A 47 14.46 -6.95 -1.88
C SER A 47 13.57 -8.11 -2.34
N GLU A 48 12.27 -8.06 -2.06
CA GLU A 48 11.32 -9.13 -2.38
C GLU A 48 10.90 -9.09 -3.85
N VAL A 49 10.64 -7.89 -4.39
CA VAL A 49 10.13 -7.71 -5.75
C VAL A 49 10.83 -6.50 -6.41
N PRO A 50 12.11 -6.63 -6.82
CA PRO A 50 12.90 -5.51 -7.36
C PRO A 50 12.32 -4.90 -8.65
N TRP A 51 11.46 -5.63 -9.38
CA TRP A 51 10.82 -5.15 -10.61
C TRP A 51 9.46 -4.48 -10.39
N ILE A 52 8.94 -4.45 -9.16
CA ILE A 52 7.57 -4.00 -8.86
C ILE A 52 7.29 -2.55 -9.31
N TYR A 53 8.31 -1.70 -9.22
CA TYR A 53 8.25 -0.31 -9.66
C TYR A 53 8.18 -0.20 -11.20
N LYS A 54 8.78 -1.16 -11.92
CA LYS A 54 8.75 -1.17 -13.38
C LYS A 54 7.39 -1.60 -13.91
N GLU A 55 6.69 -2.51 -13.22
CA GLU A 55 5.35 -2.97 -13.62
C GLU A 55 4.32 -1.84 -13.61
N ILE A 56 4.44 -0.90 -12.67
CA ILE A 56 3.58 0.29 -12.62
C ILE A 56 4.11 1.46 -13.47
N GLY A 57 5.10 1.22 -14.33
CA GLY A 57 5.68 2.26 -15.21
C GLY A 57 6.35 3.41 -14.45
N HIS A 58 6.71 3.23 -13.18
CA HIS A 58 7.19 4.30 -12.31
C HIS A 58 8.41 3.86 -11.50
N SER A 59 9.55 4.51 -11.73
CA SER A 59 10.81 4.21 -11.03
C SER A 59 10.88 4.68 -9.57
N SER A 60 9.76 4.97 -8.91
CA SER A 60 9.75 5.64 -7.60
C SER A 60 8.77 5.02 -6.62
N PHE A 61 9.31 4.50 -5.51
CA PHE A 61 8.55 3.99 -4.38
C PHE A 61 7.51 5.00 -3.85
N LYS A 62 7.82 6.31 -3.90
CA LYS A 62 6.86 7.36 -3.50
C LYS A 62 5.56 7.32 -4.31
N LYS A 63 5.65 7.13 -5.62
CA LYS A 63 4.47 7.01 -6.49
C LYS A 63 3.73 5.71 -6.22
N TYR A 64 4.46 4.62 -6.00
CA TYR A 64 3.88 3.33 -5.65
C TYR A 64 3.05 3.40 -4.36
N VAL A 65 3.56 4.04 -3.30
CA VAL A 65 2.83 4.28 -2.05
C VAL A 65 1.65 5.22 -2.26
N LEU A 66 1.82 6.30 -3.04
CA LEU A 66 0.72 7.22 -3.33
C LEU A 66 -0.44 6.50 -4.02
N LEU A 67 -0.16 5.71 -5.05
CA LEU A 67 -1.18 4.93 -5.75
C LEU A 67 -1.84 3.89 -4.83
N ALA A 68 -1.08 3.23 -3.97
CA ALA A 68 -1.64 2.30 -2.98
C ALA A 68 -2.53 3.00 -1.95
N HIS A 69 -2.21 4.25 -1.60
CA HIS A 69 -3.01 5.09 -0.72
C HIS A 69 -4.29 5.58 -1.41
N GLU A 70 -4.19 6.05 -2.66
CA GLU A 70 -5.33 6.45 -3.49
C GLU A 70 -6.28 5.26 -3.76
N ALA A 71 -5.74 4.05 -3.84
CA ALA A 71 -6.52 2.82 -3.96
C ALA A 71 -7.08 2.29 -2.63
N GLU A 72 -6.95 3.04 -1.52
CA GLU A 72 -7.40 2.67 -0.18
C GLU A 72 -6.83 1.32 0.33
N ILE A 73 -5.64 0.93 -0.14
CA ILE A 73 -4.95 -0.31 0.27
C ILE A 73 -4.10 -0.06 1.51
N ILE A 74 -3.46 1.10 1.56
CA ILE A 74 -2.64 1.52 2.68
C ILE A 74 -3.11 2.85 3.24
N GLN A 75 -2.72 3.09 4.47
CA GLN A 75 -2.80 4.39 5.11
C GLN A 75 -1.38 4.93 5.31
N TYR A 76 -1.22 6.21 4.99
CA TYR A 76 0.06 6.91 5.03
C TYR A 76 -0.10 8.16 5.89
N GLU A 77 0.49 8.16 7.09
CA GLU A 77 0.55 9.36 7.92
C GLU A 77 1.72 10.24 7.45
N ASP A 78 1.41 11.25 6.63
CA ASP A 78 2.36 12.35 6.29
C ASP A 78 2.32 13.48 7.34
N GLU A 79 1.30 13.51 8.19
CA GLU A 79 0.88 14.74 8.89
C GLU A 79 1.72 15.14 10.09
N ASN A 80 2.78 14.39 10.44
CA ASN A 80 3.65 14.81 11.53
C ASN A 80 4.90 15.51 11.01
N LYS A 81 4.80 16.81 10.72
CA LYS A 81 5.94 17.71 10.40
C LYS A 81 7.05 17.70 11.47
N LEU A 82 6.80 17.11 12.64
CA LEU A 82 7.72 17.03 13.78
C LEU A 82 8.45 15.68 13.91
N LEU A 83 8.04 14.64 13.18
CA LEU A 83 8.71 13.34 13.18
C LEU A 83 9.27 13.01 11.79
N PRO A 84 10.59 12.80 11.63
CA PRO A 84 11.19 12.46 10.33
C PRO A 84 10.84 11.04 9.85
N LYS A 85 10.03 10.29 10.60
CA LYS A 85 9.70 8.89 10.34
C LYS A 85 8.30 8.78 9.76
N ARG A 86 8.23 8.71 8.43
CA ARG A 86 7.03 8.35 7.68
C ARG A 86 6.66 6.90 7.96
N MET A 87 5.41 6.66 8.34
CA MET A 87 4.90 5.32 8.66
C MET A 87 3.80 4.93 7.66
N VAL A 88 3.79 3.65 7.31
CA VAL A 88 2.83 3.05 6.39
C VAL A 88 2.14 1.91 7.12
N GLY A 89 0.82 1.86 7.05
CA GLY A 89 0.03 0.76 7.63
C GLY A 89 -0.96 0.23 6.62
N LEU A 90 -1.51 -0.95 6.90
CA LEU A 90 -2.61 -1.48 6.10
C LEU A 90 -3.87 -0.65 6.38
N HIS A 91 -4.57 -0.28 5.31
CA HIS A 91 -5.80 0.48 5.44
C HIS A 91 -6.86 -0.33 6.23
N PRO A 92 -7.67 0.29 7.10
CA PRO A 92 -8.64 -0.39 7.97
C PRO A 92 -9.64 -1.27 7.22
N ARG A 93 -9.92 -0.96 5.95
CA ARG A 93 -10.79 -1.79 5.09
C ARG A 93 -10.23 -3.18 4.79
N LEU A 94 -8.91 -3.37 4.91
CA LEU A 94 -8.21 -4.62 4.58
C LEU A 94 -7.66 -5.35 5.82
N ARG A 95 -7.94 -4.85 7.03
CA ARG A 95 -7.49 -5.43 8.30
C ARG A 95 -8.29 -6.67 8.68
#